data_AF-A0A4Q3R9H7-F1
#
_entry.id   AF-A0A4Q3R9H7-F1
#
_cell.length_a   1.000
_cell.length_b   1.000
_cell.length_c   1.000
_cell.angle_alpha   90.00
_cell.angle_beta   90.00
_cell.angle_gamma   90.00
#
_symmetry.space_group_name_H-M   'P 1'
#
loop_
_entity.id
_entity.type
_entity.pdbx_description
1 polymer ?
#
loop_
_entity_poly.entity_id
_entity_poly.type
_entity_poly.pdbx_seq_one_letter_code
_entity_poly.pdbx_strand_id
1 'polypeptide(L)'
;MAKVGKVKQIIGAVVDVQFDGGLPEIFNALEIKRQNGDTLVLEVQTHLGEDSVRTIAMDGTEGLLRGMDVVDTGAPITMPASEQIRGRLFNVTGDPIDGLPPVPKVNGRPIHAKPPLFENLSTATEVLYTGIKVIDLIEPYSKGGKIGLFGGAGVGKTVLIQELINNIAKAYAGVSVFAGVGERTREGNDLMREMIEAGIMNYGDAFKHSMEEGGWDLSKVNMNELSDSKATFVFGQMNEPPGARARVALSGLTIAEYYRDGDGTGKGRDILFFVDNIFRFTQAGSEVSALLGRMPSAVGYQPTLATEMGLMQERITSTKNGSITSVQAVYVPADDLTDPAPATTFAHLDATTVLS
;
A
#
# COMPACT_ATOMS: atom_id res chain seq x y z
N MET A 1 -21.31 -17.20 -13.61
CA MET A 1 -22.06 -15.96 -13.94
C MET A 1 -21.73 -14.94 -12.87
N ALA A 2 -21.38 -13.72 -13.25
CA ALA A 2 -21.12 -12.66 -12.27
C ALA A 2 -22.41 -12.36 -11.50
N LYS A 3 -22.33 -12.33 -10.17
CA LYS A 3 -23.50 -12.04 -9.33
C LYS A 3 -23.75 -10.55 -9.39
N VAL A 4 -24.96 -10.15 -9.79
CA VAL A 4 -25.35 -8.75 -9.88
C VAL A 4 -26.23 -8.42 -8.68
N GLY A 5 -25.85 -7.39 -7.93
CA GLY A 5 -26.62 -6.79 -6.85
C GLY A 5 -27.06 -5.38 -7.22
N LYS A 6 -27.80 -4.73 -6.32
CA LYS A 6 -28.29 -3.36 -6.47
C LYS A 6 -27.95 -2.51 -5.25
N VAL A 7 -27.60 -1.25 -5.48
CA VAL A 7 -27.36 -0.30 -4.39
C VAL A 7 -28.65 -0.08 -3.59
N LYS A 8 -28.66 -0.46 -2.32
CA LYS A 8 -29.81 -0.29 -1.39
C LYS A 8 -29.72 1.07 -0.69
N GLN A 9 -28.54 1.42 -0.17
CA GLN A 9 -28.33 2.64 0.61
C GLN A 9 -26.89 3.16 0.45
N ILE A 10 -26.71 4.48 0.58
CA ILE A 10 -25.41 5.17 0.50
C ILE A 10 -25.33 6.10 1.72
N ILE A 11 -24.25 5.99 2.51
CA ILE A 11 -23.96 6.81 3.70
C ILE A 11 -22.48 7.22 3.65
N GLY A 12 -22.20 8.38 3.06
CA GLY A 12 -20.80 8.77 2.80
C GLY A 12 -20.09 7.69 1.99
N ALA A 13 -18.91 7.26 2.46
CA ALA A 13 -18.13 6.19 1.81
C ALA A 13 -18.70 4.77 2.01
N VAL A 14 -19.74 4.59 2.83
CA VAL A 14 -20.38 3.28 3.06
C VAL A 14 -21.53 3.09 2.09
N VAL A 15 -21.50 1.99 1.36
CA VAL A 15 -22.54 1.61 0.39
C VAL A 15 -23.09 0.25 0.77
N ASP A 16 -24.38 0.17 1.05
CA ASP A 16 -25.07 -1.09 1.29
C ASP A 16 -25.65 -1.60 -0.04
N VAL A 17 -25.34 -2.85 -0.39
CA VAL A 17 -25.71 -3.48 -1.66
C VAL A 17 -26.55 -4.73 -1.36
N GLN A 18 -27.70 -4.85 -2.03
CA GLN A 18 -28.60 -5.99 -1.93
C GLN A 18 -28.39 -6.93 -3.11
N PHE A 19 -28.34 -8.23 -2.86
CA PHE A 19 -28.25 -9.26 -3.88
C PHE A 19 -29.52 -10.11 -3.86
N ASP A 20 -30.09 -10.43 -5.02
CA ASP A 20 -31.28 -11.29 -5.11
C ASP A 20 -30.93 -12.80 -5.03
N GLY A 21 -29.71 -13.13 -4.59
CA GLY A 21 -29.15 -14.49 -4.60
C GLY A 21 -27.91 -14.62 -3.71
N GLY A 22 -26.98 -15.50 -4.08
CA GLY A 22 -25.83 -15.82 -3.21
C GLY A 22 -24.95 -14.61 -2.89
N LEU A 23 -24.78 -14.33 -1.60
CA LEU A 23 -23.97 -13.21 -1.10
C LEU A 23 -22.49 -13.32 -1.53
N PRO A 24 -21.82 -12.20 -1.84
CA PRO A 24 -20.36 -12.14 -1.96
C PRO A 24 -19.67 -12.43 -0.62
N GLU A 25 -18.46 -12.96 -0.66
CA GLU A 25 -17.65 -13.16 0.54
C GLU A 25 -17.18 -11.82 1.13
N ILE A 26 -16.83 -11.83 2.42
CA ILE A 26 -16.18 -10.67 3.05
C ILE A 26 -14.84 -10.44 2.36
N PHE A 27 -14.52 -9.16 2.12
CA PHE A 27 -13.38 -8.67 1.35
C PHE A 27 -13.46 -8.84 -0.17
N ASN A 28 -14.52 -9.41 -0.73
CA ASN A 28 -14.71 -9.37 -2.18
C ASN A 28 -14.84 -7.93 -2.68
N ALA A 29 -14.27 -7.68 -3.86
CA ALA A 29 -14.43 -6.44 -4.60
C ALA A 29 -15.73 -6.47 -5.40
N LEU A 30 -16.49 -5.39 -5.31
CA LEU A 30 -17.67 -5.14 -6.15
C LEU A 30 -17.40 -3.94 -7.05
N GLU A 31 -17.90 -3.99 -8.28
CA GLU A 31 -17.72 -2.93 -9.27
C GLU A 31 -19.05 -2.25 -9.61
N ILE A 32 -19.03 -0.92 -9.63
CA ILE A 32 -20.13 -0.09 -10.13
C ILE A 32 -19.61 0.73 -11.31
N LYS A 33 -20.28 0.61 -12.46
CA LYS A 33 -20.03 1.49 -13.61
C LYS A 33 -20.73 2.82 -13.40
N ARG A 34 -19.96 3.90 -13.29
CA ARG A 34 -20.47 5.27 -13.21
C ARG A 34 -20.91 5.76 -14.59
N GLN A 35 -21.75 6.80 -14.61
CA GLN A 35 -22.27 7.38 -15.87
C GLN A 35 -21.18 8.02 -16.73
N ASN A 36 -20.07 8.44 -16.13
CA ASN A 36 -18.92 9.02 -16.83
C ASN A 36 -18.01 7.96 -17.48
N GLY A 37 -18.28 6.66 -17.29
CA GLY A 37 -17.48 5.55 -17.82
C GLY A 37 -16.47 4.99 -16.83
N ASP A 38 -16.24 5.64 -15.68
CA ASP A 38 -15.32 5.16 -14.65
C ASP A 38 -15.93 4.00 -13.85
N THR A 39 -15.06 3.16 -13.30
CA THR A 39 -15.48 2.05 -12.43
C THR A 39 -15.16 2.38 -10.99
N LEU A 40 -16.19 2.42 -10.14
CA LEU A 40 -16.02 2.52 -8.69
C LEU A 40 -15.91 1.11 -8.10
N VAL A 41 -14.84 0.88 -7.36
CA VAL A 41 -14.63 -0.35 -6.60
C VAL A 41 -15.11 -0.18 -5.16
N LEU A 42 -15.89 -1.14 -4.68
CA LEU A 42 -16.35 -1.27 -3.31
C LEU A 42 -15.76 -2.55 -2.71
N GLU A 43 -15.40 -2.54 -1.43
CA GLU A 43 -14.95 -3.75 -0.72
C GLU A 43 -15.98 -4.16 0.33
N VAL A 44 -16.43 -5.42 0.28
CA VAL A 44 -17.38 -5.98 1.26
C VAL A 44 -16.75 -6.05 2.66
N GLN A 45 -17.38 -5.42 3.65
CA GLN A 45 -16.90 -5.39 5.04
C GLN A 45 -17.69 -6.29 5.98
N THR A 46 -19.01 -6.36 5.81
CA THR A 46 -19.88 -7.18 6.68
C THR A 46 -21.16 -7.57 5.96
N HIS A 47 -21.77 -8.66 6.40
CA HIS A 47 -23.11 -9.07 5.98
C HIS A 47 -24.12 -8.48 6.96
N LEU A 48 -25.17 -7.82 6.44
CA LEU A 48 -26.20 -7.15 7.26
C LEU A 48 -27.44 -8.03 7.50
N GLY A 49 -27.56 -9.14 6.78
CA GLY A 49 -28.82 -9.90 6.66
C GLY A 49 -29.69 -9.38 5.52
N GLU A 50 -30.85 -10.02 5.30
CA GLU A 50 -31.78 -9.68 4.19
C GLU A 50 -31.08 -9.59 2.82
N ASP A 51 -30.20 -10.56 2.55
CA ASP A 51 -29.38 -10.64 1.34
C ASP A 51 -28.63 -9.34 1.02
N SER A 52 -28.26 -8.59 2.06
CA SER A 52 -27.57 -7.31 1.95
C SER A 52 -26.16 -7.38 2.54
N VAL A 53 -25.22 -6.75 1.86
CA VAL A 53 -23.84 -6.56 2.31
C VAL A 53 -23.55 -5.07 2.52
N ARG A 54 -22.73 -4.77 3.52
CA ARG A 54 -22.16 -3.44 3.73
C ARG A 54 -20.78 -3.38 3.13
N THR A 55 -20.54 -2.38 2.31
CA THR A 55 -19.27 -2.18 1.62
C THR A 55 -18.69 -0.81 1.94
N ILE A 56 -17.38 -0.66 1.72
CA ILE A 56 -16.69 0.61 1.77
C ILE A 56 -16.15 0.95 0.39
N ALA A 57 -16.37 2.19 -0.05
CA ALA A 57 -15.93 2.67 -1.35
C ALA A 57 -14.44 3.02 -1.36
N MET A 58 -13.75 2.65 -2.44
CA MET A 58 -12.33 2.98 -2.68
C MET A 58 -12.14 4.34 -3.37
N ASP A 59 -13.21 4.98 -3.80
CA ASP A 59 -13.20 6.31 -4.42
C ASP A 59 -14.52 7.03 -4.07
N GLY A 60 -14.65 8.31 -4.43
CA GLY A 60 -15.80 9.16 -4.12
C GLY A 60 -17.16 8.51 -4.46
N THR A 61 -18.16 8.69 -3.60
CA THR A 61 -19.50 8.13 -3.81
C THR A 61 -20.48 9.14 -4.45
N GLU A 62 -19.97 10.29 -4.89
CA GLU A 62 -20.77 11.32 -5.56
C GLU A 62 -21.37 10.77 -6.87
N GLY A 63 -22.64 11.09 -7.09
CA GLY A 63 -23.37 10.65 -8.30
C GLY A 63 -23.86 9.20 -8.27
N LEU A 64 -23.64 8.45 -7.17
CA LEU A 64 -24.28 7.15 -7.00
C LEU A 64 -25.78 7.28 -6.71
N LEU A 65 -26.57 6.41 -7.34
CA LEU A 65 -28.01 6.33 -7.18
C LEU A 65 -28.40 4.97 -6.61
N ARG A 66 -29.48 4.95 -5.83
CA ARG A 66 -30.09 3.68 -5.38
C ARG A 66 -30.63 2.92 -6.58
N GLY A 67 -30.50 1.60 -6.54
CA GLY A 67 -30.92 0.71 -7.62
C GLY A 67 -29.90 0.57 -8.76
N MET A 68 -28.76 1.25 -8.71
CA MET A 68 -27.65 1.00 -9.66
C MET A 68 -27.15 -0.44 -9.53
N ASP A 69 -26.83 -1.04 -10.67
CA ASP A 69 -26.30 -2.40 -10.72
C ASP A 69 -24.86 -2.43 -10.20
N VAL A 70 -24.58 -3.45 -9.39
CA VAL A 70 -23.30 -3.70 -8.75
C VAL A 70 -22.86 -5.11 -9.12
N VAL A 71 -21.66 -5.28 -9.64
CA VAL A 71 -21.16 -6.58 -10.10
C VAL A 71 -20.15 -7.13 -9.10
N ASP A 72 -20.39 -8.33 -8.56
CA ASP A 72 -19.40 -9.06 -7.77
C ASP A 72 -18.30 -9.62 -8.69
N THR A 73 -17.05 -9.25 -8.40
CA THR A 73 -15.87 -9.76 -9.11
C THR A 73 -15.55 -11.20 -8.71
N GLY A 74 -16.09 -11.68 -7.58
CA GLY A 74 -15.85 -13.01 -7.03
C GLY A 74 -14.51 -13.18 -6.31
N ALA A 75 -13.69 -12.12 -6.23
CA ALA A 75 -12.40 -12.11 -5.57
C ALA A 75 -12.16 -10.78 -4.83
N PRO A 76 -11.20 -10.72 -3.90
CA PRO A 76 -10.78 -9.45 -3.32
C PRO A 76 -10.13 -8.51 -4.33
N ILE A 77 -9.96 -7.24 -3.93
CA ILE A 77 -9.18 -6.27 -4.71
C ILE A 77 -7.81 -6.88 -5.03
N THR A 78 -7.42 -6.82 -6.29
CA THR A 78 -6.27 -7.57 -6.82
C THR A 78 -5.26 -6.62 -7.43
N MET A 79 -4.01 -6.71 -6.99
CA MET A 79 -2.89 -5.95 -7.55
C MET A 79 -2.25 -6.70 -8.72
N PRO A 80 -1.74 -5.98 -9.74
CA PRO A 80 -0.98 -6.60 -10.81
C PRO A 80 0.29 -7.26 -10.25
N ALA A 81 0.60 -8.45 -10.74
CA ALA A 81 1.72 -9.28 -10.30
C ALA A 81 2.57 -9.67 -11.52
N SER A 82 3.20 -8.68 -12.15
CA SER A 82 4.06 -8.88 -13.31
C SER A 82 5.28 -7.97 -13.25
N GLU A 83 6.33 -8.27 -14.01
CA GLU A 83 7.52 -7.41 -14.09
C GLU A 83 7.21 -6.00 -14.63
N GLN A 84 6.06 -5.81 -15.30
CA GLN A 84 5.62 -4.52 -15.82
C GLN A 84 5.21 -3.52 -14.73
N ILE A 85 5.16 -3.93 -13.46
CA ILE A 85 4.85 -3.06 -12.33
C ILE A 85 6.07 -2.21 -11.87
N ARG A 86 7.26 -2.49 -12.40
CA ARG A 86 8.47 -1.71 -12.10
C ARG A 86 8.41 -0.31 -12.70
N GLY A 87 8.80 0.67 -11.90
CA GLY A 87 8.79 2.08 -12.30
C GLY A 87 7.38 2.65 -12.48
N ARG A 88 6.35 1.93 -12.05
CA ARG A 88 4.94 2.35 -12.20
C ARG A 88 4.41 2.94 -10.91
N LEU A 89 3.36 3.75 -11.07
CA LEU A 89 2.57 4.28 -9.97
C LEU A 89 1.14 3.72 -10.03
N PHE A 90 0.71 3.08 -8.95
CA PHE A 90 -0.63 2.49 -8.83
C PHE A 90 -1.45 3.18 -7.73
N ASN A 91 -2.78 3.13 -7.89
CA ASN A 91 -3.71 3.41 -6.81
C ASN A 91 -4.00 2.16 -5.96
N VAL A 92 -4.92 2.29 -5.00
CA VAL A 92 -5.34 1.19 -4.11
C VAL A 92 -5.93 -0.02 -4.83
N THR A 93 -6.61 0.18 -5.96
CA THR A 93 -7.27 -0.88 -6.74
C THR A 93 -6.32 -1.58 -7.72
N GLY A 94 -5.06 -1.14 -7.80
CA GLY A 94 -4.05 -1.67 -8.71
C GLY A 94 -4.13 -1.12 -10.12
N ASP A 95 -4.87 -0.03 -10.33
CA ASP A 95 -4.92 0.69 -11.60
C ASP A 95 -3.77 1.71 -11.66
N PRO A 96 -3.05 1.81 -12.80
CA PRO A 96 -1.97 2.76 -12.93
C PRO A 96 -2.49 4.18 -13.04
N ILE A 97 -1.86 5.11 -12.30
CA ILE A 97 -2.20 6.54 -12.28
C ILE A 97 -1.04 7.43 -12.80
N ASP A 98 -0.03 6.80 -13.41
CA ASP A 98 1.12 7.48 -14.05
C ASP A 98 0.85 7.99 -15.47
N GLY A 99 -0.33 7.72 -16.02
CA GLY A 99 -0.69 8.09 -17.40
C GLY A 99 -0.02 7.24 -18.47
N LEU A 100 0.69 6.17 -18.08
CA LEU A 100 1.26 5.18 -18.99
C LEU A 100 0.22 4.10 -19.35
N PRO A 101 0.45 3.28 -20.38
CA PRO A 101 -0.45 2.20 -20.76
C PRO A 101 -0.84 1.29 -19.59
N PRO A 102 -2.08 0.76 -19.59
CA PRO A 102 -2.60 -0.05 -18.50
C PRO A 102 -1.79 -1.34 -18.34
N VAL A 103 -1.55 -1.74 -17.09
CA VAL A 103 -0.91 -3.02 -16.75
C VAL A 103 -2.00 -4.08 -16.58
N PRO A 104 -1.97 -5.19 -17.33
CA PRO A 104 -2.92 -6.28 -17.12
C PRO A 104 -2.81 -6.87 -15.72
N LYS A 105 -3.96 -7.08 -15.06
CA LYS A 105 -4.05 -7.75 -13.75
C LYS A 105 -4.10 -9.29 -13.85
N VAL A 106 -3.63 -9.85 -14.96
CA VAL A 106 -3.61 -11.32 -15.18
C VAL A 106 -2.66 -11.95 -14.17
N ASN A 107 -3.11 -13.01 -13.48
CA ASN A 107 -2.41 -13.63 -12.35
C ASN A 107 -2.13 -12.67 -11.19
N GLY A 108 -2.90 -11.59 -11.07
CA GLY A 108 -2.76 -10.65 -9.97
C GLY A 108 -2.98 -11.31 -8.61
N ARG A 109 -2.43 -10.68 -7.56
CA ARG A 109 -2.53 -11.17 -6.18
C ARG A 109 -3.56 -10.35 -5.39
N PRO A 110 -4.40 -11.00 -4.57
CA PRO A 110 -5.37 -10.31 -3.73
C PRO A 110 -4.67 -9.54 -2.61
N ILE A 111 -5.18 -8.35 -2.27
CA ILE A 111 -4.59 -7.51 -1.20
C ILE A 111 -4.74 -8.12 0.19
N HIS A 112 -5.75 -8.97 0.36
CA HIS A 112 -6.03 -9.72 1.59
C HIS A 112 -5.39 -11.10 1.52
N ALA A 113 -4.11 -11.16 1.89
CA ALA A 113 -3.37 -12.41 2.04
C ALA A 113 -3.20 -12.78 3.52
N LYS A 114 -3.06 -14.07 3.79
CA LYS A 114 -2.70 -14.55 5.13
C LYS A 114 -1.19 -14.38 5.35
N PRO A 115 -0.75 -14.09 6.57
CA PRO A 115 0.68 -14.11 6.91
C PRO A 115 1.33 -15.46 6.57
N PRO A 116 2.65 -15.48 6.26
CA PRO A 116 3.38 -16.72 6.06
C PRO A 116 3.23 -17.69 7.24
N LEU A 117 3.11 -18.98 6.94
CA LEU A 117 3.09 -20.03 7.96
C LEU A 117 4.43 -20.09 8.70
N PHE A 118 4.39 -20.50 9.97
CA PHE A 118 5.58 -20.64 10.83
C PHE A 118 6.71 -21.46 10.18
N GLU A 119 6.35 -22.54 9.49
CA GLU A 119 7.31 -23.41 8.79
C GLU A 119 8.04 -22.75 7.61
N ASN A 120 7.51 -21.64 7.08
CA ASN A 120 8.07 -20.90 5.95
C ASN A 120 8.94 -19.72 6.38
N LEU A 121 8.97 -19.41 7.69
CA LEU A 121 9.80 -18.35 8.23
C LEU A 121 11.28 -18.73 8.19
N SER A 122 12.13 -17.75 7.92
CA SER A 122 13.58 -17.91 8.05
C SER A 122 13.98 -17.74 9.52
N THR A 123 14.87 -18.61 10.01
CA THR A 123 15.48 -18.48 11.34
C THR A 123 16.80 -17.71 11.30
N ALA A 124 17.30 -17.35 10.11
CA ALA A 124 18.56 -16.64 9.95
C ALA A 124 18.37 -15.14 10.18
N THR A 125 19.11 -14.60 11.15
CA THR A 125 19.19 -13.16 11.39
C THR A 125 20.42 -12.63 10.67
N GLU A 126 20.21 -11.95 9.55
CA GLU A 126 21.26 -11.28 8.79
C GLU A 126 21.16 -9.77 9.00
N VAL A 127 22.30 -9.09 9.10
CA VAL A 127 22.35 -7.62 9.14
C VAL A 127 22.20 -7.07 7.73
N LEU A 128 21.34 -6.07 7.56
CA LEU A 128 21.19 -5.29 6.35
C LEU A 128 22.07 -4.04 6.45
N TYR A 129 23.21 -4.07 5.76
CA TYR A 129 24.09 -2.90 5.70
C TYR A 129 23.47 -1.80 4.84
N THR A 130 23.20 -0.65 5.45
CA THR A 130 22.53 0.49 4.83
C THR A 130 23.50 1.46 4.15
N GLY A 131 24.79 1.43 4.52
CA GLY A 131 25.78 2.41 4.11
C GLY A 131 25.74 3.71 4.92
N ILE A 132 24.78 3.85 5.84
CA ILE A 132 24.64 5.01 6.71
C ILE A 132 25.34 4.70 8.03
N LYS A 133 26.46 5.39 8.28
CA LYS A 133 27.35 5.11 9.43
C LYS A 133 26.64 5.04 10.78
N VAL A 134 25.70 5.93 11.05
CA VAL A 134 24.98 5.94 12.35
C VAL A 134 24.08 4.72 12.50
N ILE A 135 23.39 4.32 11.43
CA ILE A 135 22.53 3.15 11.41
C ILE A 135 23.40 1.89 11.52
N ASP A 136 24.37 1.72 10.63
CA ASP A 136 25.20 0.51 10.59
C ASP A 136 26.04 0.28 11.87
N LEU A 137 26.35 1.34 12.63
CA LEU A 137 27.15 1.26 13.86
C LEU A 137 26.31 1.14 15.13
N ILE A 138 25.29 1.99 15.29
CA ILE A 138 24.53 2.12 16.55
C ILE A 138 23.28 1.27 16.52
N GLU A 139 22.62 1.19 15.37
CA GLU A 139 21.30 0.57 15.22
C GLU A 139 21.22 -0.24 13.92
N PRO A 140 21.96 -1.35 13.81
CA PRO A 140 22.02 -2.12 12.57
C PRO A 140 20.66 -2.72 12.24
N TYR A 141 20.20 -2.51 11.01
CA TYR A 141 18.93 -3.06 10.54
C TYR A 141 19.05 -4.57 10.33
N SER A 142 18.01 -5.30 10.74
CA SER A 142 17.91 -6.73 10.45
C SER A 142 17.16 -6.97 9.16
N LYS A 143 17.64 -7.92 8.36
CA LYS A 143 17.02 -8.33 7.11
C LYS A 143 15.68 -9.01 7.36
N GLY A 144 14.63 -8.50 6.73
CA GLY A 144 13.24 -8.88 7.00
C GLY A 144 12.67 -8.28 8.28
N GLY A 145 13.42 -7.38 8.91
CA GLY A 145 12.98 -6.67 10.10
C GLY A 145 12.06 -5.49 9.76
N LYS A 146 11.40 -5.00 10.81
CA LYS A 146 10.49 -3.86 10.76
C LYS A 146 11.15 -2.68 11.47
N ILE A 147 11.46 -1.63 10.72
CA ILE A 147 12.12 -0.44 11.22
C ILE A 147 11.12 0.69 11.33
N GLY A 148 11.04 1.35 12.48
CA GLY A 148 10.28 2.58 12.68
C GLY A 148 11.18 3.81 12.52
N LEU A 149 10.82 4.70 11.61
CA LEU A 149 11.39 6.04 11.50
C LEU A 149 10.50 7.03 12.25
N PHE A 150 11.01 7.53 13.37
CA PHE A 150 10.34 8.51 14.20
C PHE A 150 10.88 9.90 13.90
N GLY A 151 9.99 10.88 13.84
CA GLY A 151 10.41 12.26 13.65
C GLY A 151 9.28 13.19 13.29
N GLY A 152 9.45 14.45 13.68
CA GLY A 152 8.53 15.54 13.33
C GLY A 152 8.52 15.87 11.84
N ALA A 153 7.81 16.93 11.46
CA ALA A 153 7.89 17.47 10.11
C ALA A 153 9.26 18.13 9.88
N GLY A 154 9.85 17.94 8.70
CA GLY A 154 11.08 18.65 8.29
C GLY A 154 12.40 18.08 8.81
N VAL A 155 12.40 17.00 9.60
CA VAL A 155 13.63 16.38 10.15
C VAL A 155 14.41 15.51 9.15
N GLY A 156 14.03 15.52 7.87
CA GLY A 156 14.73 14.76 6.82
C GLY A 156 14.32 13.28 6.65
N LYS A 157 13.14 12.86 7.15
CA LYS A 157 12.61 11.49 6.95
C LYS A 157 12.65 11.03 5.50
N THR A 158 12.12 11.85 4.59
CA THR A 158 12.07 11.54 3.16
C THR A 158 13.46 11.43 2.54
N VAL A 159 14.39 12.30 2.94
CA VAL A 159 15.79 12.27 2.48
C VAL A 159 16.48 10.98 2.94
N LEU A 160 16.25 10.56 4.18
CA LEU A 160 16.79 9.30 4.70
C LEU A 160 16.21 8.09 3.97
N ILE A 161 14.91 8.09 3.67
CA ILE A 161 14.25 7.04 2.87
C ILE A 161 14.87 6.97 1.46
N GLN A 162 15.05 8.11 0.79
CA GLN A 162 15.68 8.17 -0.53
C GLN A 162 17.10 7.60 -0.51
N GLU A 163 17.90 8.00 0.48
CA GLU A 163 19.28 7.54 0.60
C GLU A 163 19.35 6.05 0.91
N LEU A 164 18.44 5.52 1.72
CA LEU A 164 18.29 4.08 1.94
C LEU A 164 17.96 3.34 0.65
N ILE A 165 17.00 3.83 -0.13
CA ILE A 165 16.63 3.25 -1.44
C ILE A 165 17.85 3.27 -2.36
N ASN A 166 18.54 4.40 -2.49
CA ASN A 166 19.68 4.57 -3.36
C ASN A 166 20.84 3.63 -2.99
N ASN A 167 21.23 3.59 -1.73
CA ASN A 167 22.35 2.76 -1.27
C ASN A 167 22.03 1.28 -1.37
N ILE A 168 20.81 0.88 -1.00
CA ILE A 168 20.42 -0.53 -1.07
C ILE A 168 20.17 -0.96 -2.50
N ALA A 169 19.59 -0.13 -3.37
CA ALA A 169 19.42 -0.42 -4.79
C ALA A 169 20.76 -0.54 -5.55
N LYS A 170 21.82 0.09 -5.07
CA LYS A 170 23.18 -0.03 -5.62
C LYS A 170 23.94 -1.22 -5.05
N ALA A 171 23.88 -1.43 -3.73
CA ALA A 171 24.62 -2.48 -3.04
C ALA A 171 23.96 -3.86 -3.18
N TYR A 172 22.64 -3.89 -3.22
CA TYR A 172 21.82 -5.08 -3.39
C TYR A 172 21.05 -4.94 -4.71
N ALA A 173 20.93 -6.02 -5.48
CA ALA A 173 20.06 -6.06 -6.66
C ALA A 173 18.55 -6.07 -6.29
N GLY A 174 18.20 -5.45 -5.15
CA GLY A 174 16.89 -5.43 -4.55
C GLY A 174 15.97 -4.42 -5.23
N VAL A 175 14.69 -4.76 -5.28
CA VAL A 175 13.61 -3.86 -5.72
C VAL A 175 12.99 -3.26 -4.47
N SER A 176 12.52 -2.01 -4.56
CA SER A 176 11.85 -1.29 -3.48
C SER A 176 10.39 -1.07 -3.84
N VAL A 177 9.51 -1.13 -2.84
CA VAL A 177 8.09 -0.79 -2.98
C VAL A 177 7.76 0.31 -1.99
N PHE A 178 7.12 1.37 -2.47
CA PHE A 178 6.72 2.50 -1.65
C PHE A 178 5.20 2.57 -1.56
N ALA A 179 4.67 2.49 -0.35
CA ALA A 179 3.27 2.70 -0.03
C ALA A 179 3.08 4.07 0.63
N GLY A 180 2.60 5.04 -0.15
CA GLY A 180 2.22 6.37 0.33
C GLY A 180 0.79 6.38 0.84
N VAL A 181 0.62 6.14 2.14
CA VAL A 181 -0.65 6.09 2.86
C VAL A 181 -1.01 7.46 3.42
N GLY A 182 -2.00 8.11 2.80
CA GLY A 182 -2.43 9.44 3.21
C GLY A 182 -1.36 10.50 2.98
N GLU A 183 -0.56 10.32 1.93
CA GLU A 183 0.47 11.29 1.52
C GLU A 183 -0.14 12.48 0.80
N ARG A 184 0.54 13.64 0.89
CA ARG A 184 0.14 14.80 0.10
C ARG A 184 0.50 14.56 -1.36
N THR A 185 -0.39 14.89 -2.28
CA THR A 185 -0.15 14.77 -3.73
C THR A 185 1.12 15.49 -4.17
N ARG A 186 1.44 16.65 -3.58
CA ARG A 186 2.69 17.38 -3.83
C ARG A 186 3.92 16.56 -3.42
N GLU A 187 3.93 16.01 -2.21
CA GLU A 187 5.05 15.23 -1.67
C GLU A 187 5.28 13.95 -2.47
N GLY A 188 4.20 13.28 -2.91
CA GLY A 188 4.30 12.12 -3.80
C GLY A 188 4.85 12.46 -5.19
N ASN A 189 4.47 13.60 -5.77
CA ASN A 189 5.02 14.08 -7.05
C ASN A 189 6.50 14.44 -6.93
N ASP A 190 6.88 15.15 -5.85
CA ASP A 190 8.28 15.56 -5.62
C ASP A 190 9.16 14.31 -5.43
N LEU A 191 8.71 13.34 -4.63
CA LEU A 191 9.39 12.05 -4.45
C LEU A 191 9.57 11.31 -5.79
N MET A 192 8.54 11.29 -6.65
CA MET A 192 8.64 10.64 -7.95
C MET A 192 9.71 11.29 -8.83
N ARG A 193 9.73 12.63 -8.89
CA ARG A 193 10.73 13.41 -9.65
C ARG A 193 12.13 13.11 -9.16
N GLU A 194 12.35 13.18 -7.85
CA GLU A 194 13.64 12.90 -7.22
C GLU A 194 14.13 11.47 -7.51
N MET A 195 13.21 10.50 -7.54
CA MET A 195 13.54 9.10 -7.86
C MET A 195 13.94 8.89 -9.33
N ILE A 196 13.35 9.66 -10.25
CA ILE A 196 13.74 9.69 -11.67
C ILE A 196 15.10 10.39 -11.82
N GLU A 197 15.32 11.50 -11.13
CA GLU A 197 16.59 12.23 -11.14
C GLU A 197 17.75 11.38 -10.59
N ALA A 198 17.51 10.64 -9.51
CA ALA A 198 18.47 9.73 -8.89
C ALA A 198 18.76 8.47 -9.71
N GLY A 199 18.01 8.22 -10.81
CA GLY A 199 18.17 7.02 -11.64
C GLY A 199 17.67 5.74 -10.97
N ILE A 200 16.74 5.86 -10.02
CA ILE A 200 16.07 4.72 -9.38
C ILE A 200 14.88 4.27 -10.24
N MET A 201 14.18 5.23 -10.84
CA MET A 201 13.18 5.01 -11.90
C MET A 201 13.71 5.47 -13.25
N ASN A 202 13.76 4.56 -14.21
CA ASN A 202 14.39 4.80 -15.51
C ASN A 202 13.34 5.06 -16.59
N TYR A 203 12.97 6.33 -16.76
CA TYR A 203 11.98 6.74 -17.77
C TYR A 203 12.63 7.04 -19.14
N GLY A 204 13.96 6.97 -19.24
CA GLY A 204 14.74 7.34 -20.41
C GLY A 204 15.34 8.74 -20.32
N ASP A 205 16.53 8.91 -20.91
CA ASP A 205 17.26 10.19 -20.93
C ASP A 205 16.44 11.33 -21.57
N ALA A 206 15.67 11.01 -22.61
CA ALA A 206 14.80 11.98 -23.29
C ALA A 206 13.67 12.51 -22.39
N PHE A 207 13.09 11.64 -21.55
CA PHE A 207 12.11 12.05 -20.55
C PHE A 207 12.76 12.89 -19.46
N LYS A 208 13.92 12.44 -18.96
CA LYS A 208 14.67 13.13 -17.90
C LYS A 208 15.05 14.56 -18.29
N HIS A 209 15.61 14.78 -19.48
CA HIS A 209 15.90 16.13 -19.97
C HIS A 209 14.64 16.98 -20.12
N SER A 210 13.54 16.39 -20.60
CA SER A 210 12.26 17.10 -20.67
C SER A 210 11.75 17.52 -19.29
N MET A 211 12.01 16.72 -18.26
CA MET A 211 11.63 16.99 -16.88
C MET A 211 12.51 18.08 -16.24
N GLU A 212 13.81 18.09 -16.53
CA GLU A 212 14.76 19.14 -16.11
C GLU A 212 14.38 20.52 -16.68
N GLU A 213 13.83 20.55 -17.90
CA GLU A 213 13.29 21.76 -18.53
C GLU A 213 11.88 22.15 -18.01
N GLY A 214 11.32 21.39 -17.06
CA GLY A 214 10.01 21.63 -16.45
C GLY A 214 8.82 20.97 -17.15
N GLY A 215 9.06 20.16 -18.18
CA GLY A 215 8.04 19.39 -18.88
C GLY A 215 7.65 18.07 -18.19
N TRP A 216 6.56 17.46 -18.65
CA TRP A 216 6.11 16.12 -18.23
C TRP A 216 5.54 15.37 -19.43
N ASP A 217 6.40 15.03 -20.38
CA ASP A 217 5.99 14.45 -21.66
C ASP A 217 6.08 12.92 -21.64
N LEU A 218 4.94 12.28 -21.36
CA LEU A 218 4.83 10.82 -21.29
C LEU A 218 5.15 10.11 -22.63
N SER A 219 5.12 10.82 -23.76
CA SER A 219 5.47 10.22 -25.06
C SER A 219 6.96 9.90 -25.19
N LYS A 220 7.80 10.54 -24.36
CA LYS A 220 9.26 10.32 -24.32
C LYS A 220 9.68 9.18 -23.40
N VAL A 221 8.74 8.52 -22.73
CA VAL A 221 9.03 7.43 -21.81
C VAL A 221 9.47 6.18 -22.57
N ASN A 222 10.67 5.70 -22.27
CA ASN A 222 11.18 4.46 -22.83
C ASN A 222 10.72 3.25 -21.99
N MET A 223 9.76 2.49 -22.52
CA MET A 223 9.21 1.30 -21.84
C MET A 223 10.24 0.20 -21.59
N ASN A 224 11.30 0.10 -22.41
CA ASN A 224 12.34 -0.90 -22.20
C ASN A 224 13.19 -0.54 -20.98
N GLU A 225 13.60 0.72 -20.86
CA GLU A 225 14.36 1.22 -19.71
C GLU A 225 13.51 1.24 -18.43
N LEU A 226 12.19 1.45 -18.56
CA LEU A 226 11.27 1.40 -17.43
C LEU A 226 11.33 0.06 -16.68
N SER A 227 11.56 -1.04 -17.40
CA SER A 227 11.67 -2.39 -16.81
C SER A 227 12.92 -2.57 -15.92
N ASP A 228 13.94 -1.72 -16.09
CA ASP A 228 15.13 -1.69 -15.25
C ASP A 228 14.96 -0.83 -13.99
N SER A 229 13.80 -0.19 -13.82
CA SER A 229 13.47 0.58 -12.62
C SER A 229 13.47 -0.30 -11.38
N LYS A 230 13.96 0.25 -10.28
CA LYS A 230 14.15 -0.46 -9.01
C LYS A 230 13.10 -0.10 -7.96
N ALA A 231 12.12 0.74 -8.29
CA ALA A 231 11.05 1.14 -7.39
C ALA A 231 9.67 0.94 -8.03
N THR A 232 8.68 0.59 -7.22
CA THR A 232 7.25 0.62 -7.57
C THR A 232 6.51 1.43 -6.52
N PHE A 233 5.61 2.31 -6.96
CA PHE A 233 4.86 3.19 -6.07
C PHE A 233 3.39 2.78 -6.01
N VAL A 234 2.83 2.79 -4.81
CA VAL A 234 1.39 2.68 -4.56
C VAL A 234 0.99 3.87 -3.70
N PHE A 235 0.15 4.74 -4.22
CA PHE A 235 -0.33 5.91 -3.49
C PHE A 235 -1.81 5.79 -3.17
N GLY A 236 -2.14 6.20 -1.94
CA GLY A 236 -3.47 6.62 -1.56
C GLY A 236 -3.38 7.98 -0.93
N GLN A 237 -3.81 8.99 -1.67
CA GLN A 237 -3.61 10.38 -1.31
C GLN A 237 -4.56 10.84 -0.19
N MET A 238 -4.26 11.98 0.45
CA MET A 238 -5.13 12.53 1.49
C MET A 238 -6.54 12.91 1.02
N ASN A 239 -6.72 13.19 -0.28
CA ASN A 239 -8.02 13.49 -0.89
C ASN A 239 -8.87 12.23 -1.16
N GLU A 240 -8.29 11.04 -1.05
CA GLU A 240 -9.02 9.78 -1.23
C GLU A 240 -9.83 9.40 0.01
N PRO A 241 -10.94 8.66 -0.15
CA PRO A 241 -11.76 8.24 0.97
C PRO A 241 -10.99 7.35 1.94
N PRO A 242 -11.43 7.25 3.21
CA PRO A 242 -10.76 6.42 4.21
C PRO A 242 -10.68 4.94 3.81
N GLY A 243 -11.61 4.43 3.00
CA GLY A 243 -11.56 3.08 2.47
C GLY A 243 -10.29 2.82 1.64
N ALA A 244 -9.92 3.75 0.76
CA ALA A 244 -8.71 3.67 -0.04
C ALA A 244 -7.46 3.72 0.85
N ARG A 245 -7.36 4.75 1.71
CA ARG A 245 -6.23 4.94 2.62
C ARG A 245 -6.00 3.74 3.54
N ALA A 246 -7.08 3.09 4.01
CA ALA A 246 -7.00 1.90 4.86
C ALA A 246 -6.57 0.61 4.12
N ARG A 247 -6.43 0.63 2.79
CA ARG A 247 -6.05 -0.53 1.97
C ARG A 247 -4.76 -0.35 1.19
N VAL A 248 -4.31 0.89 0.98
CA VAL A 248 -3.07 1.20 0.24
C VAL A 248 -1.84 0.49 0.78
N ALA A 249 -1.70 0.40 2.11
CA ALA A 249 -0.61 -0.34 2.72
C ALA A 249 -0.63 -1.83 2.32
N LEU A 250 -1.81 -2.45 2.25
CA LEU A 250 -1.98 -3.84 1.83
C LEU A 250 -1.71 -4.01 0.33
N SER A 251 -2.13 -3.05 -0.48
CA SER A 251 -1.85 -3.02 -1.93
C SER A 251 -0.33 -2.96 -2.20
N GLY A 252 0.39 -2.07 -1.53
CA GLY A 252 1.86 -2.00 -1.61
C GLY A 252 2.53 -3.27 -1.09
N LEU A 253 2.07 -3.79 0.05
CA LEU A 253 2.59 -5.04 0.64
C LEU A 253 2.41 -6.24 -0.31
N THR A 254 1.29 -6.30 -1.02
CA THR A 254 1.01 -7.39 -1.97
C THR A 254 1.97 -7.37 -3.17
N ILE A 255 2.35 -6.18 -3.64
CA ILE A 255 3.42 -6.03 -4.64
C ILE A 255 4.78 -6.45 -4.05
N ALA A 256 5.06 -6.07 -2.81
CA ALA A 256 6.30 -6.49 -2.14
C ALA A 256 6.36 -8.02 -1.96
N GLU A 257 5.26 -8.66 -1.61
CA GLU A 257 5.14 -10.12 -1.53
C GLU A 257 5.30 -10.80 -2.89
N TYR A 258 4.83 -10.19 -3.98
CA TYR A 258 5.12 -10.69 -5.33
C TYR A 258 6.63 -10.72 -5.59
N TYR A 259 7.35 -9.66 -5.25
CA TYR A 259 8.80 -9.65 -5.41
C TYR A 259 9.54 -10.58 -4.43
N ARG A 260 9.05 -10.73 -3.20
CA ARG A 260 9.61 -11.65 -2.19
C ARG A 260 9.43 -13.11 -2.61
N ASP A 261 8.25 -13.49 -3.07
CA ASP A 261 7.94 -14.89 -3.35
C ASP A 261 8.21 -15.26 -4.82
N GLY A 262 8.43 -14.27 -5.69
CA GLY A 262 8.56 -14.42 -7.13
C GLY A 262 7.28 -14.93 -7.80
N ASP A 263 7.42 -15.51 -8.98
CA ASP A 263 6.34 -16.21 -9.70
C ASP A 263 5.99 -17.59 -9.12
N GLY A 264 6.58 -17.96 -7.97
CA GLY A 264 6.42 -19.26 -7.32
C GLY A 264 7.36 -20.35 -7.83
N THR A 265 8.26 -20.06 -8.78
CA THR A 265 9.19 -21.06 -9.36
C THR A 265 10.67 -20.74 -9.14
N GLY A 266 11.01 -19.51 -8.73
CA GLY A 266 12.38 -19.04 -8.52
C GLY A 266 12.74 -18.73 -7.07
N LYS A 267 14.03 -18.44 -6.84
CA LYS A 267 14.47 -17.76 -5.61
C LYS A 267 13.87 -16.36 -5.59
N GLY A 268 13.21 -16.04 -4.50
CA GLY A 268 12.69 -14.72 -4.21
C GLY A 268 13.78 -13.67 -4.07
N ARG A 269 13.37 -12.42 -3.84
CA ARG A 269 14.28 -11.29 -3.66
C ARG A 269 14.20 -10.73 -2.25
N ASP A 270 15.26 -10.03 -1.90
CA ASP A 270 15.30 -9.18 -0.71
C ASP A 270 14.78 -7.80 -1.11
N ILE A 271 13.70 -7.38 -0.46
CA ILE A 271 12.88 -6.23 -0.85
C ILE A 271 12.84 -5.23 0.29
N LEU A 272 12.91 -3.96 -0.07
CA LEU A 272 12.59 -2.88 0.85
C LEU A 272 11.14 -2.44 0.65
N PHE A 273 10.41 -2.38 1.76
CA PHE A 273 9.05 -1.88 1.76
C PHE A 273 8.95 -0.61 2.59
N PHE A 274 8.62 0.50 1.95
CA PHE A 274 8.47 1.79 2.62
C PHE A 274 6.99 2.07 2.86
N VAL A 275 6.66 2.43 4.09
CA VAL A 275 5.29 2.84 4.46
C VAL A 275 5.35 4.25 5.03
N ASP A 276 4.88 5.23 4.27
CA ASP A 276 4.70 6.61 4.75
C ASP A 276 3.23 6.99 4.62
N ASN A 277 2.44 7.12 5.68
CA ASN A 277 2.76 6.92 7.09
C ASN A 277 1.90 5.81 7.72
N ILE A 278 2.50 4.95 8.54
CA ILE A 278 1.74 3.86 9.19
C ILE A 278 0.67 4.38 10.16
N PHE A 279 0.87 5.56 10.74
CA PHE A 279 -0.17 6.21 11.55
C PHE A 279 -1.41 6.55 10.72
N ARG A 280 -1.25 6.97 9.46
CA ARG A 280 -2.37 7.28 8.56
C ARG A 280 -3.17 6.04 8.17
N PHE A 281 -2.53 4.88 8.11
CA PHE A 281 -3.22 3.60 7.97
C PHE A 281 -4.17 3.36 9.16
N THR A 282 -3.66 3.53 10.39
CA THR A 282 -4.47 3.41 11.62
C THR A 282 -5.60 4.43 11.67
N GLN A 283 -5.31 5.69 11.33
CA GLN A 283 -6.31 6.76 11.28
C GLN A 283 -7.45 6.43 10.30
N ALA A 284 -7.10 6.01 9.08
CA ALA A 284 -8.09 5.59 8.09
C ALA A 284 -8.90 4.38 8.56
N GLY A 285 -8.28 3.42 9.24
CA GLY A 285 -8.98 2.29 9.87
C GLY A 285 -9.99 2.72 10.93
N SER A 286 -9.64 3.70 11.77
CA SER A 286 -10.57 4.28 12.76
C SER A 286 -11.76 4.97 12.07
N GLU A 287 -11.51 5.77 11.03
CA GLU A 287 -12.57 6.41 10.23
C GLU A 287 -13.52 5.37 9.60
N VAL A 288 -12.97 4.31 8.99
CA VAL A 288 -13.78 3.21 8.42
C VAL A 288 -14.58 2.51 9.52
N SER A 289 -13.99 2.23 10.67
CA SER A 289 -14.66 1.58 11.80
C SER A 289 -15.85 2.41 12.32
N ALA A 290 -15.67 3.73 12.44
CA ALA A 290 -16.73 4.64 12.83
C ALA A 290 -17.87 4.66 11.80
N LEU A 291 -17.54 4.72 10.50
CA LEU A 291 -18.52 4.67 9.41
C LEU A 291 -19.30 3.34 9.37
N LEU A 292 -18.67 2.22 9.74
CA LEU A 292 -19.34 0.93 9.87
C LEU A 292 -20.26 0.82 11.09
N GLY A 293 -20.23 1.81 11.99
CA GLY A 293 -21.04 1.84 13.20
C GLY A 293 -20.48 0.99 14.35
N ARG A 294 -19.18 0.67 14.32
CA ARG A 294 -18.52 -0.03 15.43
C ARG A 294 -18.30 0.94 16.59
N MET A 295 -18.48 0.48 17.82
CA MET A 295 -18.15 1.29 18.99
C MET A 295 -16.64 1.57 19.03
N PRO A 296 -16.21 2.84 19.21
CA PRO A 296 -14.81 3.17 19.33
C PRO A 296 -14.22 2.63 20.65
N SER A 297 -12.93 2.33 20.62
CA SER A 297 -12.14 1.90 21.77
C SER A 297 -11.36 3.09 22.37
N ALA A 298 -10.26 2.81 23.08
CA ALA A 298 -9.39 3.82 23.68
C ALA A 298 -9.02 4.95 22.69
N VAL A 299 -9.12 6.20 23.15
CA VAL A 299 -8.75 7.42 22.40
C VAL A 299 -9.50 7.57 21.06
N GLY A 300 -10.57 6.80 20.83
CA GLY A 300 -11.36 6.87 19.60
C GLY A 300 -10.88 5.96 18.46
N TYR A 301 -9.93 5.05 18.71
CA TYR A 301 -9.48 4.07 17.69
C TYR A 301 -10.48 2.92 17.50
N GLN A 302 -10.31 2.19 16.39
CA GLN A 302 -11.12 1.00 16.12
C GLN A 302 -10.85 -0.11 17.15
N PRO A 303 -11.87 -0.91 17.52
CA PRO A 303 -11.68 -2.06 18.43
C PRO A 303 -10.81 -3.16 17.81
N THR A 304 -10.66 -3.16 16.48
CA THR A 304 -9.87 -4.12 15.70
C THR A 304 -8.43 -3.69 15.45
N LEU A 305 -7.96 -2.61 16.07
CA LEU A 305 -6.67 -1.98 15.78
C LEU A 305 -5.50 -2.98 15.82
N ALA A 306 -5.38 -3.72 16.92
CA ALA A 306 -4.30 -4.68 17.11
C ALA A 306 -4.33 -5.82 16.08
N THR A 307 -5.53 -6.31 15.73
CA THR A 307 -5.67 -7.40 14.75
C THR A 307 -5.36 -6.91 13.33
N GLU A 308 -5.86 -5.74 12.93
CA GLU A 308 -5.59 -5.16 11.61
C GLU A 308 -4.11 -4.83 11.43
N MET A 309 -3.49 -4.23 12.46
CA MET A 309 -2.06 -3.96 12.48
C MET A 309 -1.26 -5.28 12.42
N GLY A 310 -1.59 -6.25 13.27
CA GLY A 310 -0.89 -7.54 13.31
C GLY A 310 -0.97 -8.30 11.99
N LEU A 311 -2.15 -8.37 11.36
CA LEU A 311 -2.30 -9.04 10.05
C LEU A 311 -1.42 -8.42 8.96
N MET A 312 -1.24 -7.11 8.99
CA MET A 312 -0.38 -6.38 8.06
C MET A 312 1.11 -6.58 8.41
N GLN A 313 1.48 -6.39 9.67
CA GLN A 313 2.88 -6.47 10.13
C GLN A 313 3.44 -7.89 10.06
N GLU A 314 2.65 -8.93 10.32
CA GLU A 314 3.11 -10.33 10.28
C GLU A 314 3.37 -10.84 8.85
N ARG A 315 2.81 -10.18 7.83
CA ARG A 315 3.15 -10.45 6.43
C ARG A 315 4.52 -9.90 6.03
N ILE A 316 4.98 -8.85 6.72
CA ILE A 316 6.30 -8.26 6.56
C ILE A 316 7.29 -9.11 7.35
N THR A 317 7.93 -10.06 6.68
CA THR A 317 8.88 -10.97 7.32
C THR A 317 9.81 -11.62 6.31
N SER A 318 10.87 -12.24 6.81
CA SER A 318 11.77 -13.12 6.05
C SER A 318 11.18 -14.51 5.92
N THR A 319 11.05 -14.97 4.68
CA THR A 319 10.68 -16.36 4.35
C THR A 319 11.90 -17.12 3.83
N LYS A 320 11.74 -18.42 3.59
CA LYS A 320 12.77 -19.24 2.92
C LYS A 320 13.10 -18.78 1.50
N ASN A 321 12.19 -18.05 0.85
CA ASN A 321 12.33 -17.63 -0.54
C ASN A 321 12.98 -16.26 -0.69
N GLY A 322 12.73 -15.35 0.25
CA GLY A 322 13.25 -13.98 0.23
C GLY A 322 12.88 -13.23 1.51
N SER A 323 13.13 -11.93 1.55
CA SER A 323 12.85 -11.09 2.71
C SER A 323 12.16 -9.78 2.34
N ILE A 324 11.28 -9.30 3.22
CA ILE A 324 10.74 -7.94 3.14
C ILE A 324 11.21 -7.20 4.37
N THR A 325 12.17 -6.30 4.18
CA THR A 325 12.60 -5.37 5.24
C THR A 325 11.75 -4.12 5.10
N SER A 326 10.97 -3.75 6.12
CA SER A 326 10.12 -2.57 6.03
C SER A 326 10.71 -1.38 6.78
N VAL A 327 10.65 -0.20 6.17
CA VAL A 327 10.98 1.07 6.81
C VAL A 327 9.70 1.89 6.88
N GLN A 328 9.20 2.10 8.09
CA GLN A 328 7.87 2.66 8.33
C GLN A 328 8.01 4.00 9.02
N ALA A 329 7.52 5.07 8.39
CA ALA A 329 7.44 6.34 9.06
C ALA A 329 6.31 6.29 10.08
N VAL A 330 6.62 6.59 11.35
CA VAL A 330 5.67 6.61 12.46
C VAL A 330 5.51 8.04 12.94
N TYR A 331 4.31 8.60 12.76
CA TYR A 331 3.94 9.84 13.41
C TYR A 331 3.44 9.57 14.83
N VAL A 332 3.99 10.29 15.82
CA VAL A 332 3.57 10.20 17.22
C VAL A 332 2.61 11.38 17.50
N PRO A 333 1.33 11.12 17.76
CA PRO A 333 0.38 12.19 18.05
C PRO A 333 0.75 12.90 19.34
N ALA A 334 0.82 14.24 19.30
CA ALA A 334 1.12 15.07 20.47
C ALA A 334 2.39 14.65 21.26
N ASP A 335 3.35 14.01 20.58
CA ASP A 335 4.56 13.43 21.18
C ASP A 335 4.28 12.41 22.32
N ASP A 336 3.07 11.83 22.34
CA ASP A 336 2.65 10.82 23.31
C ASP A 336 2.87 9.39 22.79
N LEU A 337 3.93 8.76 23.27
CA LEU A 337 4.25 7.36 22.95
C LEU A 337 3.27 6.35 23.57
N THR A 338 2.43 6.78 24.51
CA THR A 338 1.42 5.92 25.15
C THR A 338 0.12 5.85 24.37
N ASP A 339 -0.02 6.63 23.30
CA ASP A 339 -1.15 6.53 22.39
C ASP A 339 -1.25 5.10 21.80
N PRO A 340 -2.46 4.50 21.73
CA PRO A 340 -2.63 3.13 21.26
C PRO A 340 -2.04 2.85 19.85
N ALA A 341 -2.00 3.84 18.95
CA ALA A 341 -1.53 3.63 17.58
C ALA A 341 0.01 3.44 17.52
N PRO A 342 0.84 4.36 18.06
CA PRO A 342 2.26 4.12 18.27
C PRO A 342 2.52 2.88 19.13
N ALA A 343 1.85 2.73 20.28
CA ALA A 343 2.09 1.62 21.20
C ALA A 343 1.90 0.24 20.55
N THR A 344 0.85 0.08 19.74
CA THR A 344 0.61 -1.16 18.98
C THR A 344 1.67 -1.36 17.90
N THR A 345 2.08 -0.28 17.23
CA THR A 345 3.13 -0.35 16.20
C THR A 345 4.47 -0.76 16.80
N PHE A 346 4.85 -0.21 17.96
CA PHE A 346 6.09 -0.52 18.67
C PHE A 346 6.26 -2.00 18.98
N ALA A 347 5.16 -2.70 19.28
CA ALA A 347 5.20 -4.13 19.57
C ALA A 347 5.67 -4.99 18.38
N HIS A 348 5.65 -4.43 17.16
CA HIS A 348 6.08 -5.12 15.95
C HIS A 348 7.42 -4.63 15.40
N LEU A 349 8.02 -3.56 15.94
CA LEU A 349 9.26 -3.01 15.41
C LEU A 349 10.49 -3.73 15.98
N ASP A 350 11.42 -4.08 15.09
CA ASP A 350 12.73 -4.66 15.45
C ASP A 350 13.79 -3.57 15.70
N ALA A 351 13.62 -2.40 15.08
CA ALA A 351 14.49 -1.23 15.22
C ALA A 351 13.66 0.07 15.20
N THR A 352 14.10 1.09 15.91
CA THR A 352 13.50 2.41 16.06
C THR A 352 14.53 3.53 15.87
N THR A 353 14.57 4.12 14.68
CA THR A 353 15.44 5.27 14.40
C THR A 353 14.70 6.57 14.65
N VAL A 354 15.20 7.35 15.61
CA VAL A 354 14.60 8.64 16.01
C VAL A 354 15.39 9.79 15.39
N LEU A 355 14.69 10.62 14.60
CA LEU A 355 15.22 11.83 13.98
C LEU A 355 14.80 13.05 14.82
N SER A 356 15.78 13.77 15.35
CA SER A 356 15.62 14.95 16.21
C SER A 356 16.39 16.16 15.69
#